data_AF-A0A1G7LFC4-F1
#
_entry.id   AF-A0A1G7LFC4-F1
#
_cell.length_a   1.000
_cell.length_b   1.000
_cell.length_c   1.000
_cell.angle_alpha   90.00
_cell.angle_beta   90.00
_cell.angle_gamma   90.00
#
_symmetry.space_group_name_H-M   'P 1'
#
loop_
_entity.id
_entity.type
_entity.pdbx_description
1 polymer ?
#
loop_
_entity_poly.entity_id
_entity_poly.type
_entity_poly.pdbx_seq_one_letter_code
_entity_poly.pdbx_strand_id
1 'polypeptide(L)'
;MPLKYNPYTGRYEYAEEDQEATYNEYEGGYEMGRPEDTSYSPFTGRYSKKGKRLVDKFNPYTGRYEQVPEDWELRQNPFTGEYEFGPKE
;
A
#
# COMPACT_ATOMS: atom_id res chain seq x y z
N MET A 1 -3.44 6.32 13.00
CA MET A 1 -4.66 5.68 12.46
C MET A 1 -4.25 4.59 11.48
N PRO A 2 -4.58 3.30 11.68
CA PRO A 2 -4.22 2.32 10.63
C PRO A 2 -5.27 1.25 10.31
N LEU A 3 -5.00 0.56 9.20
CA LEU A 3 -5.69 -0.62 8.67
C LEU A 3 -7.14 -0.40 8.27
N LYS A 4 -7.36 -0.30 6.96
CA LYS A 4 -8.68 -0.26 6.36
C LYS A 4 -9.01 -1.59 5.73
N TYR A 5 -10.24 -2.06 5.90
CA TYR A 5 -10.73 -3.25 5.22
C TYR A 5 -11.07 -2.90 3.78
N ASN A 6 -10.42 -3.57 2.83
CA ASN A 6 -10.73 -3.50 1.42
C ASN A 6 -11.75 -4.59 1.09
N PRO A 7 -13.03 -4.26 0.81
CA PRO A 7 -14.10 -5.24 0.60
C PRO A 7 -13.94 -6.03 -0.70
N TYR A 8 -13.14 -5.54 -1.65
CA TYR A 8 -12.91 -6.21 -2.93
C TYR A 8 -11.80 -7.26 -2.86
N THR A 9 -10.80 -7.05 -2.00
CA THR A 9 -9.71 -8.02 -1.76
C THR A 9 -9.95 -8.89 -0.54
N GLY A 10 -10.85 -8.47 0.36
CA GLY A 10 -11.13 -9.15 1.62
C GLY A 10 -10.00 -9.02 2.65
N ARG A 11 -9.11 -8.03 2.50
CA ARG A 11 -7.90 -7.85 3.33
C ARG A 11 -7.94 -6.53 4.08
N TYR A 12 -7.30 -6.49 5.24
CA TYR A 12 -6.95 -5.25 5.92
C TYR A 12 -5.61 -4.76 5.38
N GLU A 13 -5.54 -3.49 4.98
CA GLU A 13 -4.36 -2.87 4.38
C GLU A 13 -4.03 -1.56 5.11
N TYR A 14 -2.75 -1.30 5.38
CA TYR A 14 -2.35 0.03 5.85
C TYR A 14 -2.67 1.09 4.79
N ALA A 15 -3.29 2.17 5.25
CA ALA A 15 -3.81 3.25 4.42
C ALA A 15 -3.96 4.53 5.26
N GLU A 16 -3.83 5.68 4.59
CA GLU A 16 -4.12 7.01 5.14
C GLU A 16 -5.63 7.26 5.29
N GLU A 17 -6.02 8.28 6.05
CA GLU A 17 -7.41 8.54 6.44
C GLU A 17 -8.34 8.83 5.25
N ASP A 18 -7.83 9.46 4.21
CA ASP A 18 -8.56 9.82 2.98
C ASP A 18 -8.49 8.74 1.88
N GLN A 19 -7.73 7.66 2.10
CA GLN A 19 -7.64 6.56 1.12
C GLN A 19 -8.85 5.63 1.17
N GLU A 20 -9.33 5.21 0.00
CA GLU A 20 -10.46 4.30 -0.15
C GLU A 20 -10.10 3.15 -1.09
N ALA A 21 -10.90 2.07 -1.07
CA ALA A 21 -10.68 0.96 -1.97
C ALA A 21 -10.88 1.41 -3.42
N THR A 22 -9.76 1.52 -4.14
CA THR A 22 -9.66 2.14 -5.46
C THR A 22 -9.25 1.10 -6.48
N TYR A 23 -9.92 1.08 -7.63
CA TYR A 23 -9.53 0.22 -8.74
C TYR A 23 -8.29 0.79 -9.43
N ASN A 24 -7.29 -0.06 -9.60
CA ASN A 24 -6.08 0.21 -10.36
C ASN A 24 -6.23 -0.41 -11.76
N GLU A 25 -6.45 0.44 -12.75
CA GLU A 25 -6.70 0.07 -14.13
C GLU A 25 -5.49 -0.58 -14.83
N TYR A 26 -4.27 -0.35 -14.33
CA TYR A 26 -3.04 -0.92 -14.88
C TYR A 26 -2.76 -2.32 -14.34
N GLU A 27 -3.19 -2.60 -13.10
CA GLU A 27 -2.99 -3.89 -12.43
C GLU A 27 -4.22 -4.81 -12.48
N GLY A 28 -5.39 -4.26 -12.83
CA GLY A 28 -6.64 -5.02 -12.90
C GLY A 28 -7.18 -5.47 -11.54
N GLY A 29 -6.98 -4.68 -10.49
CA GLY A 29 -7.34 -5.03 -9.11
C GLY A 29 -7.65 -3.82 -8.23
N TYR A 30 -8.09 -4.06 -7.00
CA TYR A 30 -8.35 -3.02 -6.00
C TYR A 30 -7.24 -2.95 -4.96
N GLU A 31 -6.88 -1.75 -4.54
CA GLU A 31 -5.98 -1.45 -3.42
C GLU A 31 -6.52 -0.26 -2.62
N MET A 32 -6.08 -0.07 -1.38
CA MET A 32 -6.36 1.18 -0.67
C MET A 32 -5.53 2.34 -1.25
N GLY A 33 -6.20 3.36 -1.78
CA GLY A 33 -5.54 4.46 -2.50
C GLY A 33 -6.47 5.63 -2.81
N ARG A 34 -6.07 6.45 -3.79
CA ARG A 34 -6.86 7.56 -4.33
C ARG A 34 -7.03 7.39 -5.85
N PRO A 35 -8.24 7.58 -6.41
CA PRO A 35 -8.48 7.41 -7.85
C PRO A 35 -7.58 8.26 -8.75
N GLU A 36 -7.27 9.49 -8.33
CA GLU A 36 -6.45 10.47 -9.05
C GLU A 36 -4.94 10.24 -8.93
N ASP A 37 -4.50 9.37 -8.02
CA ASP A 37 -3.08 9.09 -7.82
C ASP A 37 -2.67 7.90 -8.67
N THR A 38 -1.47 7.92 -9.25
CA THR A 38 -0.88 6.76 -9.90
C THR A 38 0.63 6.93 -9.89
N SER A 39 1.34 5.92 -9.42
CA SER A 39 2.79 5.88 -9.41
C SER A 39 3.28 4.54 -9.95
N TYR A 40 4.38 4.56 -10.71
CA TYR A 40 5.03 3.34 -11.22
C TYR A 40 6.29 3.07 -10.42
N SER A 41 6.50 1.81 -10.05
CA SER A 41 7.69 1.32 -9.36
C SER A 41 8.59 0.57 -10.35
N PRO A 42 9.82 1.04 -10.63
CA PRO A 42 10.76 0.27 -11.45
C PRO A 42 11.30 -0.97 -10.73
N PHE A 43 11.18 -1.05 -9.40
CA PHE A 43 11.65 -2.19 -8.60
C PHE A 43 10.64 -3.33 -8.53
N THR A 44 9.35 -3.01 -8.51
CA THR A 44 8.27 -4.02 -8.50
C THR A 44 7.68 -4.26 -9.89
N GLY A 45 7.87 -3.31 -10.82
CA GLY A 45 7.27 -3.34 -12.15
C GLY A 45 5.77 -3.09 -12.15
N ARG A 46 5.23 -2.46 -11.09
CA ARG A 46 3.79 -2.28 -10.86
C ARG A 46 3.41 -0.83 -10.72
N TYR A 47 2.13 -0.55 -10.99
CA TYR A 47 1.49 0.72 -10.67
C TYR A 47 0.80 0.66 -9.32
N SER A 48 0.79 1.76 -8.56
CA SER A 48 0.04 1.90 -7.31
C SER A 48 -0.77 3.20 -7.26
N LYS A 49 -1.96 3.12 -6.68
CA LYS A 49 -2.87 4.22 -6.33
C LYS A 49 -2.64 4.75 -4.90
N LYS A 50 -1.65 4.24 -4.16
CA LYS A 50 -1.42 4.52 -2.73
C LYS A 50 -0.92 5.94 -2.42
N GLY A 51 -0.72 6.81 -3.40
CA GLY A 51 -0.35 8.19 -3.12
C GLY A 51 0.47 8.88 -4.20
N LYS A 52 0.77 10.16 -3.94
CA LYS A 52 1.76 10.95 -4.68
C LYS A 52 3.11 10.85 -3.97
N ARG A 53 4.22 10.84 -4.74
CA ARG A 53 5.59 10.79 -4.21
C ARG A 53 5.90 9.54 -3.38
N LEU A 54 5.46 8.38 -3.87
CA LEU A 54 5.83 7.11 -3.28
C LEU A 54 7.31 6.80 -3.52
N VAL A 55 7.91 6.07 -2.58
CA VAL A 55 9.27 5.55 -2.67
C VAL A 55 9.24 4.02 -2.59
N ASP A 56 10.21 3.38 -3.23
CA ASP A 56 10.39 1.94 -3.14
C ASP A 56 11.22 1.59 -1.90
N LYS A 57 10.58 0.98 -0.90
CA LYS A 57 11.24 0.57 0.35
C LYS A 57 11.37 -0.95 0.37
N PHE A 58 12.56 -1.45 0.71
CA PHE A 58 12.79 -2.89 0.85
C PHE A 58 12.25 -3.38 2.19
N ASN A 59 11.38 -4.37 2.16
CA ASN A 59 10.89 -5.06 3.34
C ASN A 59 11.74 -6.33 3.59
N PRO A 60 12.57 -6.36 4.65
CA PRO A 60 13.45 -7.48 4.96
C PRO A 60 12.71 -8.73 5.44
N TYR A 61 11.45 -8.60 5.90
CA TYR A 61 10.65 -9.74 6.35
C TYR A 61 10.04 -10.53 5.18
N THR A 62 9.76 -9.85 4.06
CA THR A 62 9.18 -10.48 2.85
C THR A 62 10.21 -10.66 1.73
N GLY A 63 11.36 -9.97 1.81
CA GLY A 63 12.39 -9.98 0.78
C GLY A 63 11.98 -9.25 -0.50
N ARG A 64 11.02 -8.32 -0.42
CA ARG A 64 10.43 -7.62 -1.57
C ARG A 64 10.47 -6.11 -1.37
N TYR A 65 10.44 -5.37 -2.48
CA TYR A 65 10.19 -3.94 -2.45
C TYR A 65 8.69 -3.67 -2.36
N GLU A 66 8.32 -2.64 -1.60
CA GLU A 66 6.97 -2.08 -1.52
C GLU A 66 7.03 -0.61 -1.89
N GLN A 67 6.09 -0.17 -2.73
CA GLN A 67 5.94 1.24 -3.07
C GLN A 67 4.95 1.90 -2.10
N VAL A 68 5.44 2.81 -1.27
CA VAL A 68 4.69 3.43 -0.16
C VAL A 68 5.14 4.88 0.08
N PRO A 69 4.38 5.70 0.83
CA PRO A 69 4.85 7.01 1.26
C PRO A 69 6.18 6.95 2.04
N GLU A 70 6.98 8.00 1.93
CA GLU A 70 8.34 8.04 2.46
C GLU A 70 8.41 7.90 3.98
N ASP A 71 7.43 8.44 4.69
CA ASP A 71 7.32 8.47 6.15
C ASP A 71 6.74 7.18 6.76
N TRP A 72 6.32 6.21 5.93
CA TRP A 72 5.81 4.93 6.43
C TRP A 72 6.94 4.06 7.00
N GLU A 73 6.65 3.37 8.10
CA GLU A 73 7.58 2.50 8.83
C GLU A 73 7.10 1.04 8.76
N LEU A 74 7.99 0.07 8.95
CA LEU A 74 7.61 -1.35 8.97
C LEU A 74 6.72 -1.64 10.18
N ARG A 75 5.56 -2.24 9.94
CA ARG A 75 4.59 -2.59 10.97
C ARG A 75 4.04 -3.98 10.71
N GLN A 76 3.77 -4.72 11.78
CA GLN A 76 3.01 -5.95 11.65
C GLN A 76 1.53 -5.61 11.44
N ASN A 77 0.91 -6.18 10.42
CA ASN A 77 -0.53 -6.18 10.25
C ASN A 77 -1.13 -7.28 11.16
N PRO A 78 -1.90 -6.95 12.22
CA PRO A 78 -2.44 -7.92 13.16
C PRO A 78 -3.51 -8.85 12.55
N PHE A 79 -4.08 -8.52 11.39
CA PHE A 79 -5.08 -9.35 10.72
C PHE A 79 -4.47 -10.41 9.81
N THR A 80 -3.29 -10.13 9.23
CA THR A 80 -2.59 -11.06 8.32
C THR A 80 -1.36 -11.70 8.97
N GLY A 81 -0.80 -11.07 10.01
CA GLY A 81 0.49 -11.43 10.62
C GLY A 81 1.70 -10.99 9.80
N GLU A 82 1.50 -10.41 8.61
CA GLU A 82 2.56 -9.98 7.71
C GLU A 82 3.16 -8.64 8.18
N TYR A 83 4.46 -8.45 7.95
CA TYR A 83 5.08 -7.14 8.07
C TYR A 83 4.92 -6.41 6.73
N GLU A 84 4.41 -5.20 6.77
CA GLU A 84 4.23 -4.30 5.63
C GLU A 84 4.51 -2.86 6.09
N PHE A 85 4.82 -1.97 5.15
CA PHE A 85 4.97 -0.56 5.51
C PHE A 85 3.59 0.05 5.80
N GLY A 86 3.50 0.84 6.87
CA GLY A 86 2.28 1.56 7.25
C GLY A 86 2.56 2.95 7.82
N PRO A 87 1.54 3.82 7.93
CA PRO A 87 1.70 5.16 8.50
C PRO A 87 2.33 5.13 9.88
N LYS A 88 3.13 6.16 10.19
CA LYS A 88 3.62 6.39 11.54
C LYS A 88 2.45 6.63 12.51
N GLU A 89 2.60 6.20 13.76
CA GLU A 89 1.58 6.44 14.81
C GLU A 89 1.46 7.92 15.19
#